data_AF-A0A963ABZ3-F1
#
_entry.id   AF-A0A963ABZ3-F1
#
_cell.length_a   1.000
_cell.length_b   1.000
_cell.length_c   1.000
_cell.angle_alpha   90.00
_cell.angle_beta   90.00
_cell.angle_gamma   90.00
#
_symmetry.space_group_name_H-M   'P 1'
#
loop_
_entity.id
_entity.type
_entity.pdbx_description
1 polymer ?
#
loop_
_entity_poly.entity_id
_entity_poly.type
_entity_poly.pdbx_seq_one_letter_code
_entity_poly.pdbx_strand_id
1 'polypeptide(L)' 'MDAAIDDIHEFWFGPLDAAGLAAPAQQKLWFGANEEVDAALHQRFGPLVERALAG' A
#
# COMPACT_ATOMS: atom_id res chain seq x y z
N MET A 1 5.49 -16.88 -3.77
CA MET A 1 5.19 -15.45 -3.73
C MET A 1 4.70 -15.16 -2.33
N ASP A 2 5.25 -14.14 -1.66
CA ASP A 2 4.83 -13.81 -0.30
C ASP A 2 3.53 -13.03 -0.37
N ALA A 3 2.46 -13.59 0.20
CA ALA A 3 1.12 -13.01 0.13
C ALA A 3 1.07 -11.58 0.71
N ALA A 4 1.92 -11.26 1.69
CA ALA A 4 1.99 -9.91 2.25
C ALA A 4 2.59 -8.91 1.26
N ILE A 5 3.58 -9.32 0.45
CA ILE A 5 4.17 -8.47 -0.58
C ILE A 5 3.15 -8.17 -1.68
N ASP A 6 2.39 -9.18 -2.09
CA ASP A 6 1.33 -9.03 -3.10
C ASP A 6 0.23 -8.10 -2.61
N ASP A 7 -0.15 -8.22 -1.34
CA ASP A 7 -1.16 -7.38 -0.70
C ASP A 7 -0.75 -5.90 -0.62
N ILE A 8 0.54 -5.64 -0.35
CA ILE A 8 1.13 -4.30 -0.37
C ILE A 8 1.10 -3.73 -1.80
N HIS A 9 1.48 -4.51 -2.81
CA HIS A 9 1.47 -4.05 -4.20
C HIS A 9 0.05 -3.77 -4.69
N GLU A 10 -0.89 -4.65 -4.40
CA GLU A 10 -2.29 -4.48 -4.79
C GLU A 10 -2.90 -3.23 -4.13
N PHE A 11 -2.59 -2.97 -2.86
CA PHE A 11 -3.07 -1.77 -2.18
C PHE A 11 -2.50 -0.48 -2.81
N TRP A 12 -1.18 -0.41 -2.97
CA TRP A 12 -0.53 0.84 -3.39
C TRP A 12 -0.63 1.12 -4.89
N PHE A 13 -0.68 0.08 -5.71
CA PHE A 13 -0.60 0.21 -7.17
C PHE A 13 -1.83 -0.35 -7.87
N GLY A 14 -2.37 -1.47 -7.36
CA GLY A 14 -3.42 -2.23 -8.04
C GLY A 14 -3.00 -2.58 -9.47
N PRO A 15 -3.95 -2.67 -10.42
CA PRO A 15 -3.63 -2.88 -11.82
C PRO A 15 -2.94 -1.65 -12.43
N LEU A 16 -1.82 -1.89 -13.11
CA LEU A 16 -1.10 -0.86 -13.87
C LEU A 16 -1.65 -0.74 -15.28
N ASP A 17 -1.60 0.47 -15.84
CA ASP A 17 -1.91 0.72 -17.24
C ASP A 17 -0.80 0.25 -18.20
N ALA A 18 -1.00 0.46 -19.51
CA ALA A 18 -0.03 0.06 -20.53
C ALA A 18 1.32 0.79 -20.44
N ALA A 19 1.39 1.92 -19.73
CA ALA A 19 2.62 2.66 -19.46
C ALA A 19 3.24 2.28 -18.09
N GLY A 20 2.63 1.36 -17.34
CA GLY A 20 3.08 0.94 -16.02
C GLY A 20 2.67 1.90 -14.90
N LEU A 21 1.63 2.73 -15.12
CA LEU A 21 1.16 3.69 -14.12
C LEU A 21 -0.03 3.15 -13.34
N ALA A 22 -0.05 3.40 -12.02
CA ALA A 22 -1.18 3.10 -11.17
C ALA A 22 -2.36 4.03 -11.49
N ALA A 23 -3.58 3.58 -11.23
CA ALA A 23 -4.76 4.40 -11.46
C ALA A 23 -4.79 5.66 -10.55
N PRO A 24 -5.46 6.76 -10.96
CA PRO A 24 -5.49 8.00 -10.18
C PRO A 24 -6.01 7.85 -8.75
N ALA A 25 -6.84 6.83 -8.46
CA ALA A 25 -7.31 6.56 -7.11
C ALA A 25 -6.17 6.15 -6.17
N GLN A 26 -5.29 5.24 -6.62
CA GLN A 26 -4.09 4.82 -5.92
C GLN A 26 -3.10 5.98 -5.76
N GLN A 27 -2.90 6.78 -6.82
CA GLN A 27 -2.02 7.95 -6.76
C GLN A 27 -2.46 8.97 -5.69
N LYS A 28 -3.76 9.14 -5.47
CA LYS A 28 -4.29 10.01 -4.41
C LYS A 28 -3.96 9.53 -3.00
N LEU A 29 -3.79 8.22 -2.81
CA LEU A 29 -3.37 7.67 -1.51
C LEU A 29 -1.93 8.08 -1.17
N TRP A 30 -1.09 8.39 -2.16
CA TRP A 30 0.31 8.77 -1.93
C TRP A 30 0.48 10.23 -1.54
N PHE A 31 -0.40 11.11 -2.05
CA PHE A 31 -0.23 12.56 -1.98
C PHE A 31 -1.34 13.28 -1.22
N GLY A 32 -2.07 12.56 -0.36
CA GLY A 32 -3.12 13.11 0.48
C GLY A 32 -2.99 12.66 1.93
N ALA A 33 -3.41 13.52 2.87
CA ALA A 33 -3.62 13.12 4.26
C ALA A 33 -5.06 12.63 4.43
N ASN A 34 -5.25 11.42 4.95
CA ASN A 34 -6.56 10.87 5.24
C ASN A 34 -6.46 9.93 6.44
N GLU A 35 -7.01 10.37 7.58
CA GLU A 35 -6.93 9.64 8.85
C GLU A 35 -7.56 8.24 8.79
N GLU A 36 -8.62 8.05 8.00
CA GLU A 36 -9.25 6.72 7.84
C GLU A 36 -8.33 5.76 7.07
N VAL A 37 -7.64 6.27 6.04
CA VAL A 37 -6.65 5.50 5.28
C VAL A 37 -5.44 5.20 6.15
N ASP A 38 -4.95 6.17 6.92
CA ASP A 38 -3.81 6.00 7.83
C ASP A 38 -4.10 4.95 8.91
N ALA A 39 -5.30 4.98 9.50
CA ALA A 39 -5.74 3.98 10.47
C ALA A 39 -5.82 2.57 9.85
N ALA A 40 -6.37 2.46 8.63
CA ALA A 40 -6.45 1.19 7.90
C ALA A 40 -5.06 0.65 7.54
N LEU A 41 -4.13 1.52 7.12
CA LEU A 41 -2.73 1.17 6.85
C LEU A 41 -2.02 0.67 8.10
N HIS A 42 -2.20 1.36 9.22
CA HIS A 42 -1.61 0.96 10.50
C HIS A 42 -2.11 -0.42 10.93
N GLN A 43 -3.41 -0.67 10.85
CA GLN A 43 -4.00 -1.97 11.20
C GLN A 43 -3.53 -3.09 10.26
N ARG A 44 -3.47 -2.83 8.95
CA ARG A 44 -3.19 -3.87 7.95
C ARG A 44 -1.70 -4.17 7.79
N PHE A 45 -0.85 -3.14 7.76
CA PHE A 45 0.56 -3.26 7.43
C PHE A 45 1.51 -2.88 8.57
N GLY A 46 1.02 -2.33 9.68
CA GLY A 46 1.82 -1.99 10.86
C GLY A 46 2.70 -3.15 11.37
N PRO A 47 2.15 -4.37 11.54
CA PRO A 47 2.95 -5.53 11.96
C PRO A 47 4.05 -5.91 10.95
N LEU A 48 3.86 -5.63 9.65
CA LEU A 48 4.88 -5.86 8.64
C LEU A 48 6.02 -4.86 8.74
N VAL A 49 5.70 -3.60 9.06
CA VAL A 49 6.69 -2.56 9.36
C VAL A 49 7.51 -2.93 10.60
N GLU A 50 6.85 -3.36 11.68
CA GLU A 50 7.54 -3.80 12.90
C GLU A 50 8.50 -4.96 12.64
N ARG A 51 8.06 -5.96 11.85
CA ARG A 51 8.91 -7.07 11.42
C ARG A 51 10.10 -6.58 10.59
N ALA A 52 9.87 -5.69 9.63
CA ALA A 52 10.94 -5.14 8.79
C ALA A 52 11.97 -4.34 9.60
N LEU A 53 11.54 -3.66 10.67
CA LEU A 53 12.43 -2.95 11.59
C LEU A 53 13.24 -3.89 12.48
N ALA A 54 12.76 -5.12 12.72
CA ALA A 54 13.45 -6.13 13.53
C ALA A 54 14.58 -6.89 12.79
N GLY A 55 14.61 -6.78 11.45
CA GLY A 55 15.58 -7.48 10.57
C GLY A 55 15.16 -8.89 10.20
#